data_AF-A0A7Y5CY23-F1
#
_entry.id   AF-A0A7Y5CY23-F1
#
_cell.length_a   1.000
_cell.length_b   1.000
_cell.length_c   1.000
_cell.angle_alpha   90.00
_cell.angle_beta   90.00
_cell.angle_gamma   90.00
#
_symmetry.space_group_name_H-M   'P 1'
#
loop_
_entity.id
_entity.type
_entity.pdbx_description
1 polymer ?
#
loop_
_entity_poly.entity_id
_entity_poly.type
_entity_poly.pdbx_seq_one_letter_code
_entity_poly.pdbx_strand_id
1 'polypeptide(L)'
;MDIYTTATVAAVLMAGRAPVWSTQASLGSGSPPGLPTSGVRLEGAVKTLAHVSIREDAAKRTSRISVTTLSLVATYTVTINGIASAYNAGGAGAADLEDVVDGIAAAINGGGAATTVTATAYAASGSGARDCVLVVGDGQEDYSIAVAATGAGALACGADPIGAAVQAWWLPGARAGSTPPTVWATAAEPVLIDRRGFLERMDSGGLDRLYLQVYDKSPHPRDGASVTYWLPVISIGPCLSEVEF
;
A
#
# COMPACT_ATOMS: atom_id res chain seq x y z
N MET A 1 -6.95 -17.23 44.94
CA MET A 1 -6.68 -17.64 43.55
C MET A 1 -5.94 -18.95 43.63
N ASP A 2 -6.43 -20.02 43.01
CA ASP A 2 -5.82 -21.35 43.16
C ASP A 2 -4.62 -21.50 42.20
N ILE A 3 -3.74 -22.47 42.48
CA ILE A 3 -2.50 -22.72 41.73
C ILE A 3 -2.79 -23.02 40.24
N TYR A 4 -3.89 -23.70 39.93
CA TYR A 4 -4.36 -23.99 38.57
C TYR A 4 -4.88 -22.74 37.86
N THR A 5 -5.58 -21.85 38.56
CA THR A 5 -6.00 -20.57 37.97
C THR A 5 -4.79 -19.71 37.63
N THR A 6 -3.79 -19.69 38.50
CA THR A 6 -2.56 -18.90 38.34
C THR A 6 -1.67 -19.48 37.23
N ALA A 7 -1.54 -20.80 37.15
CA ALA A 7 -0.80 -21.49 36.08
C ALA A 7 -1.47 -21.31 34.71
N THR A 8 -2.80 -21.37 34.63
CA THR A 8 -3.54 -21.13 33.38
C THR A 8 -3.37 -19.69 32.91
N VAL A 9 -3.45 -18.71 33.83
CA VAL A 9 -3.24 -17.29 33.50
C VAL A 9 -1.79 -17.05 33.05
N ALA A 10 -0.80 -17.64 33.73
CA ALA A 10 0.60 -17.54 33.32
C ALA A 10 0.86 -18.22 31.96
N ALA A 11 0.24 -19.37 31.67
CA ALA A 11 0.35 -20.05 30.40
C ALA A 11 -0.29 -19.24 29.25
N VAL A 12 -1.46 -18.63 29.49
CA VAL A 12 -2.12 -17.73 28.53
C VAL A 12 -1.31 -16.46 28.28
N LEU A 13 -0.71 -15.89 29.34
CA LEU A 13 0.17 -14.72 29.21
C LEU A 13 1.49 -15.05 28.50
N MET A 14 2.05 -16.24 28.72
CA MET A 14 3.25 -16.74 28.01
C MET A 14 2.96 -17.09 26.55
N ALA A 15 1.73 -17.50 26.22
CA ALA A 15 1.29 -17.77 24.85
C ALA A 15 1.02 -16.49 24.04
N GLY A 16 0.83 -15.35 24.73
CA GLY A 16 0.70 -14.04 24.11
C GLY A 16 2.02 -13.62 23.47
N ARG A 17 2.12 -13.73 22.15
CA ARG A 17 3.29 -13.31 21.38
C ARG A 17 3.07 -11.91 20.82
N ALA A 18 4.11 -11.07 20.86
CA ALA A 18 4.15 -9.94 19.95
C ALA A 18 4.12 -10.49 18.51
N PRO A 19 3.25 -9.97 17.63
CA PRO A 19 3.11 -10.50 16.28
C PRO A 19 4.45 -10.41 15.56
N VAL A 20 4.98 -11.57 15.17
CA VAL A 20 6.10 -11.64 14.22
C VAL A 20 5.51 -11.36 12.86
N TRP A 21 5.71 -10.14 12.39
CA TRP A 21 5.14 -9.68 11.13
C TRP A 21 5.87 -10.29 9.95
N SER A 22 5.14 -11.04 9.13
CA SER A 22 5.54 -11.40 7.78
C SER A 22 4.88 -10.45 6.79
N THR A 23 5.70 -9.84 5.94
CA THR A 23 5.20 -9.02 4.84
C THR A 23 4.75 -9.91 3.69
N GLN A 24 3.58 -9.61 3.13
CA GLN A 24 3.05 -10.33 1.99
C GLN A 24 2.91 -9.38 0.79
N ALA A 25 3.35 -9.82 -0.39
CA ALA A 25 2.99 -9.15 -1.63
C ALA A 25 1.53 -9.45 -2.01
N SER A 26 0.83 -8.48 -2.57
CA SER A 26 -0.53 -8.67 -3.09
C SER A 26 -0.51 -8.77 -4.61
N LEU A 27 -1.18 -9.79 -5.17
CA LEU A 27 -1.30 -10.00 -6.63
C LEU A 27 -2.67 -9.58 -7.22
N GLY A 28 -3.57 -9.01 -6.41
CA GLY A 28 -4.68 -8.15 -6.87
C GLY A 28 -5.66 -8.68 -7.93
N SER A 29 -5.99 -9.97 -7.98
CA SER A 29 -6.82 -10.56 -9.05
C SER A 29 -8.22 -11.05 -8.62
N GLY A 30 -8.60 -10.90 -7.34
CA GLY A 30 -9.84 -11.48 -6.78
C GLY A 30 -9.90 -13.02 -6.81
N SER A 31 -8.84 -13.67 -7.29
CA SER A 31 -8.72 -15.13 -7.43
C SER A 31 -7.85 -15.73 -6.33
N PRO A 32 -8.07 -17.01 -5.97
CA PRO A 32 -7.24 -17.68 -4.98
C PRO A 32 -5.75 -17.65 -5.38
N PRO A 33 -4.82 -17.69 -4.41
CA PRO A 33 -3.40 -17.82 -4.70
C PRO A 33 -3.11 -19.08 -5.53
N GLY A 34 -2.31 -18.95 -6.58
CA GLY A 34 -2.02 -20.04 -7.51
C GLY A 34 -1.13 -21.15 -6.96
N LEU A 35 -0.46 -20.93 -5.81
CA LEU A 35 0.40 -21.91 -5.15
C LEU A 35 -0.10 -22.16 -3.71
N PRO A 36 -0.04 -23.41 -3.21
CA PRO A 36 -0.35 -23.73 -1.82
C PRO A 36 0.67 -23.16 -0.84
N THR A 37 1.88 -22.79 -1.32
CA THR A 37 2.93 -22.17 -0.50
C THR A 37 2.80 -20.65 -0.41
N SER A 38 1.79 -20.05 -1.06
CA SER A 38 1.52 -18.61 -0.94
C SER A 38 1.07 -18.24 0.47
N GLY A 39 1.21 -16.96 0.82
CA GLY A 39 0.73 -16.42 2.09
C GLY A 39 1.66 -16.71 3.27
N VAL A 40 1.23 -16.26 4.44
CA VAL A 40 1.97 -16.34 5.68
C VAL A 40 1.62 -17.63 6.41
N ARG A 41 2.66 -18.35 6.85
CA ARG A 41 2.51 -19.57 7.65
C ARG A 41 2.13 -19.20 9.07
N LEU A 42 1.16 -19.91 9.63
CA LEU A 42 0.59 -19.56 10.94
C LEU A 42 1.20 -20.37 12.11
N GLU A 43 1.97 -21.43 11.83
CA GLU A 43 2.77 -22.17 12.83
C GLU A 43 2.00 -22.55 14.11
N GLY A 44 0.77 -23.04 13.99
CA GLY A 44 -0.05 -23.41 15.15
C GLY A 44 -0.64 -22.22 15.91
N ALA A 45 -0.74 -21.04 15.29
CA ALA A 45 -1.40 -19.89 15.88
C ALA A 45 -2.90 -20.11 16.03
N VAL A 46 -3.42 -19.97 17.25
CA VAL A 46 -4.86 -19.94 17.55
C VAL A 46 -5.47 -18.62 17.08
N LYS A 47 -4.72 -17.53 17.21
CA LYS A 47 -5.12 -16.20 16.73
C LYS A 47 -4.00 -15.55 15.94
N THR A 48 -4.37 -14.85 14.87
CA THR A 48 -3.45 -14.09 14.01
C THR A 48 -3.92 -12.64 13.93
N LEU A 49 -2.99 -11.70 13.92
CA LEU A 49 -3.27 -10.29 13.65
C LEU A 49 -2.91 -9.99 12.19
N ALA A 50 -3.87 -9.41 11.48
CA ALA A 50 -3.76 -9.02 10.09
C ALA A 50 -3.82 -7.50 9.99
N HIS A 51 -2.82 -6.90 9.34
CA HIS A 51 -2.75 -5.48 9.04
C HIS A 51 -2.61 -5.25 7.54
N VAL A 52 -3.46 -4.40 6.97
CA VAL A 52 -3.33 -3.91 5.59
C VAL A 52 -3.33 -2.39 5.62
N SER A 53 -2.26 -1.80 5.11
CA SER A 53 -2.21 -0.36 4.85
C SER A 53 -2.22 -0.11 3.35
N ILE A 54 -3.15 0.72 2.89
CA ILE A 54 -3.22 1.15 1.48
C ILE A 54 -2.48 2.48 1.25
N ARG A 55 -1.95 3.10 2.31
CA ARG A 55 -1.17 4.34 2.29
C ARG A 55 0.05 4.24 3.20
N GLU A 56 1.03 5.10 2.96
CA GLU A 56 2.15 5.27 3.89
C GLU A 56 1.72 6.04 5.15
N ASP A 57 0.86 7.04 4.98
CA ASP A 57 0.21 7.78 6.06
C ASP A 57 -1.32 7.71 5.89
N ALA A 58 -2.04 7.20 6.88
CA ALA A 58 -3.50 7.10 6.82
C ALA A 58 -4.20 8.49 6.81
N ALA A 59 -3.52 9.53 7.30
CA ALA A 59 -4.05 10.88 7.38
C ALA A 59 -3.81 11.72 6.12
N LYS A 60 -2.91 11.28 5.23
CA LYS A 60 -2.47 12.04 4.05
C LYS A 60 -2.47 11.14 2.82
N ARG A 61 -2.97 11.62 1.68
CA ARG A 61 -2.72 10.95 0.40
C ARG A 61 -1.43 11.47 -0.20
N THR A 62 -0.62 10.54 -0.69
CA THR A 62 0.61 10.85 -1.39
C THR A 62 0.54 10.40 -2.85
N SER A 63 1.26 11.12 -3.70
CA SER A 63 1.52 10.73 -5.09
C SER A 63 2.97 11.02 -5.45
N ARG A 64 3.49 10.23 -6.38
CA ARG A 64 4.87 10.29 -6.86
C ARG A 64 4.83 10.46 -8.36
N ILE A 65 5.37 11.57 -8.81
CA ILE A 65 5.41 11.93 -10.22
C ILE A 65 6.83 11.71 -10.69
N SER A 66 7.00 10.79 -11.63
CA SER A 66 8.30 10.46 -12.22
C SER A 66 8.33 10.89 -13.68
N VAL A 67 9.45 11.44 -14.12
CA VAL A 67 9.69 11.71 -15.55
C VAL A 67 10.17 10.42 -16.20
N THR A 68 9.30 9.76 -16.96
CA THR A 68 9.63 8.48 -17.62
C THR A 68 10.43 8.66 -18.91
N THR A 69 10.24 9.79 -19.58
CA THR A 69 11.03 10.21 -20.73
C THR A 69 11.41 11.66 -20.57
N LEU A 70 12.71 11.93 -20.44
CA LEU A 70 13.24 13.28 -20.30
C LEU A 70 13.24 14.02 -21.64
N SER A 71 12.72 15.24 -21.62
CA SER A 71 12.82 16.23 -22.69
C SER A 71 13.06 17.61 -22.07
N LEU A 72 14.20 18.22 -22.41
CA LEU A 72 14.61 19.54 -21.89
C LEU A 72 13.91 20.72 -22.60
N VAL A 73 12.99 20.43 -23.52
CA VAL A 73 12.18 21.44 -24.23
C VAL A 73 10.68 21.24 -24.04
N ALA A 74 10.28 20.20 -23.27
CA ALA A 74 8.88 19.93 -23.00
C ALA A 74 8.32 20.86 -21.91
N THR A 75 7.01 21.07 -21.96
CA THR A 75 6.23 21.55 -20.83
C THR A 75 5.63 20.37 -20.10
N TYR A 76 5.91 20.26 -18.80
CA TYR A 76 5.39 19.26 -17.89
C TYR A 76 4.28 19.88 -17.06
N THR A 77 3.08 19.31 -17.12
CA THR A 77 1.90 19.85 -16.45
C THR A 77 1.37 18.85 -15.43
N VAL A 78 1.21 19.31 -14.19
CA VAL A 78 0.57 18.57 -13.11
C VAL A 78 -0.70 19.31 -12.73
N THR A 79 -1.84 18.64 -12.83
CA THR A 79 -3.14 19.21 -12.47
C THR A 79 -3.61 18.61 -11.16
N ILE A 80 -3.78 19.46 -10.15
CA ILE A 80 -4.24 19.08 -8.80
C ILE A 80 -5.55 19.80 -8.51
N ASN A 81 -6.61 19.04 -8.24
CA ASN A 81 -7.97 19.58 -8.02
C ASN A 81 -8.44 20.52 -9.15
N GLY A 82 -8.05 20.23 -10.39
CA GLY A 82 -8.36 21.06 -11.57
C GLY A 82 -7.46 22.28 -11.75
N ILE A 83 -6.50 22.53 -10.85
CA ILE A 83 -5.52 23.61 -10.96
C ILE A 83 -4.27 23.07 -11.65
N ALA A 84 -4.00 23.55 -12.86
CA ALA A 84 -2.82 23.17 -13.63
C ALA A 84 -1.58 23.96 -13.18
N SER A 85 -0.51 23.24 -12.85
CA SER A 85 0.82 23.77 -12.57
C SER A 85 1.75 23.29 -13.69
N ALA A 86 2.26 24.22 -14.50
CA ALA A 86 3.07 23.90 -15.68
C ALA A 86 4.52 24.36 -15.48
N TYR A 87 5.46 23.47 -15.78
CA TYR A 87 6.88 23.76 -15.84
C TYR A 87 7.38 23.63 -17.27
N ASN A 88 7.85 24.72 -17.87
CA ASN A 88 8.42 24.74 -19.22
C ASN A 88 9.95 24.59 -19.12
N ALA A 89 10.46 23.38 -19.36
CA ALA A 89 11.89 23.06 -19.23
C ALA A 89 12.78 23.90 -20.17
N GLY A 90 12.34 24.11 -21.41
CA GLY A 90 13.10 24.88 -22.39
C GLY A 90 13.14 26.37 -22.07
N GLY A 91 12.03 26.91 -21.58
CA GLY A 91 11.95 28.30 -21.13
C GLY A 91 12.72 28.57 -19.84
N ALA A 92 12.82 27.57 -18.96
CA ALA A 92 13.56 27.66 -17.70
C ALA A 92 15.06 27.34 -17.84
N GLY A 93 15.49 26.77 -18.97
CA GLY A 93 16.88 26.40 -19.22
C GLY A 93 17.34 25.17 -18.43
N ALA A 94 16.46 24.19 -18.23
CA ALA A 94 16.79 22.95 -17.54
C ALA A 94 17.97 22.22 -18.22
N ALA A 95 18.97 21.84 -17.43
CA ALA A 95 20.15 21.12 -17.94
C ALA A 95 19.99 19.60 -17.85
N ASP A 96 19.24 19.11 -16.87
CA ASP A 96 19.11 17.69 -16.58
C ASP A 96 17.74 17.31 -15.98
N LEU A 97 17.63 16.07 -15.50
CA LEU A 97 16.42 15.56 -14.86
C LEU A 97 16.15 16.24 -13.51
N GLU A 98 17.18 16.55 -12.72
CA GLU A 98 17.00 17.13 -11.38
C GLU A 98 16.40 18.52 -11.49
N ASP A 99 16.87 19.33 -12.45
CA ASP A 99 16.31 20.65 -12.75
C ASP A 99 14.83 20.55 -13.12
N VAL A 100 14.45 19.55 -13.91
CA VAL A 100 13.05 19.32 -14.31
C VAL A 100 12.19 18.91 -13.11
N VAL A 101 12.67 17.98 -12.28
CA VAL A 101 11.94 17.50 -11.09
C VAL A 101 11.78 18.63 -10.06
N ASP A 102 12.85 19.38 -9.79
CA ASP A 102 12.82 20.57 -8.94
C ASP A 102 11.86 21.64 -9.49
N GLY A 103 11.94 21.89 -10.79
CA GLY A 103 11.08 22.84 -11.49
C GLY A 103 9.61 22.50 -11.39
N ILE A 104 9.25 21.22 -11.53
CA ILE A 104 7.87 20.74 -11.36
C ILE A 104 7.42 20.94 -9.91
N ALA A 105 8.23 20.55 -8.92
CA ALA A 105 7.90 20.74 -7.52
C ALA A 105 7.70 22.23 -7.17
N ALA A 106 8.59 23.09 -7.65
CA ALA A 106 8.49 24.55 -7.49
C ALA A 106 7.25 25.12 -8.18
N ALA A 107 6.90 24.65 -9.38
CA ALA A 107 5.69 25.09 -10.09
C ALA A 107 4.40 24.75 -9.32
N ILE A 108 4.34 23.57 -8.68
CA ILE A 108 3.20 23.18 -7.83
C ILE A 108 3.11 24.08 -6.59
N ASN A 109 4.22 24.25 -5.88
CA ASN A 109 4.27 25.05 -4.65
C ASN A 109 4.11 26.57 -4.89
N GLY A 110 4.47 27.06 -6.08
CA GLY A 110 4.25 28.45 -6.49
C GLY A 110 2.85 28.70 -7.10
N GLY A 111 2.10 27.63 -7.38
CA GLY A 111 0.78 27.70 -8.00
C GLY A 111 -0.38 27.71 -7.00
N GLY A 112 -1.61 27.75 -7.52
CA GLY A 112 -2.83 27.74 -6.70
C GLY A 112 -3.08 26.43 -5.93
N ALA A 113 -2.41 25.34 -6.32
CA ALA A 113 -2.52 24.02 -5.68
C ALA A 113 -1.85 23.98 -4.28
N ALA A 114 -0.87 24.86 -4.02
CA ALA A 114 -0.09 24.92 -2.77
C ALA A 114 -0.93 25.16 -1.50
N THR A 115 -2.19 25.57 -1.65
CA THR A 115 -3.14 25.71 -0.54
C THR A 115 -3.67 24.37 -0.01
N THR A 116 -3.50 23.29 -0.77
CA THR A 116 -4.08 21.97 -0.48
C THR A 116 -3.06 20.83 -0.47
N VAL A 117 -1.89 21.07 -1.05
CA VAL A 117 -0.81 20.10 -1.18
C VAL A 117 0.55 20.74 -0.96
N THR A 118 1.53 19.91 -0.59
CA THR A 118 2.95 20.26 -0.64
C THR A 118 3.66 19.33 -1.63
N ALA A 119 4.47 19.89 -2.53
CA ALA A 119 5.31 19.13 -3.45
C ALA A 119 6.79 19.19 -3.03
N THR A 120 7.52 18.09 -3.15
CA THR A 120 8.95 18.01 -2.82
C THR A 120 9.66 17.13 -3.81
N ALA A 121 10.73 17.64 -4.43
CA ALA A 121 11.64 16.83 -5.22
C ALA A 121 12.43 15.88 -4.29
N TYR A 122 12.46 14.59 -4.60
CA TYR A 122 13.10 13.59 -3.76
C TYR A 122 13.75 12.47 -4.58
N ALA A 123 14.70 11.77 -3.97
CA ALA A 123 15.41 10.64 -4.58
C ALA A 123 14.71 9.31 -4.24
N ALA A 124 13.82 8.85 -5.13
CA ALA A 124 13.09 7.60 -4.98
C ALA A 124 14.00 6.37 -5.13
N SER A 125 14.99 6.45 -6.01
CA SER A 125 15.95 5.35 -6.28
C SER A 125 16.98 5.12 -5.17
N GLY A 126 17.07 6.00 -4.15
CA GLY A 126 18.11 5.94 -3.13
C GLY A 126 19.51 6.28 -3.64
N SER A 127 19.64 6.72 -4.90
CA SER A 127 20.90 7.11 -5.54
C SER A 127 21.45 8.46 -5.08
N GLY A 128 20.65 9.23 -4.32
CA GLY A 128 20.94 10.60 -3.91
C GLY A 128 20.50 11.65 -4.93
N ALA A 129 20.36 11.29 -6.22
CA ALA A 129 19.84 12.16 -7.26
C ALA A 129 18.30 12.22 -7.21
N ARG A 130 17.73 13.43 -7.37
CA ARG A 130 16.28 13.63 -7.34
C ARG A 130 15.68 13.21 -8.68
N ASP A 131 14.86 12.16 -8.64
CA ASP A 131 14.26 11.53 -9.80
C ASP A 131 12.72 11.60 -9.79
N CYS A 132 12.13 12.14 -8.72
CA CYS A 132 10.70 12.11 -8.50
C CYS A 132 10.20 13.32 -7.71
N VAL A 133 8.94 13.71 -7.95
CA VAL A 133 8.22 14.69 -7.12
C VAL A 133 7.23 13.95 -6.22
N LEU A 134 7.41 14.07 -4.91
CA LEU A 134 6.44 13.63 -3.90
C LEU A 134 5.43 14.75 -3.67
N VAL A 135 4.15 14.47 -3.82
CA VAL A 135 3.07 15.39 -3.52
C VAL A 135 2.24 14.84 -2.35
N VAL A 136 2.11 15.61 -1.28
CA VAL A 136 1.39 15.23 -0.06
C VAL A 136 0.19 16.16 0.12
N GLY A 137 -1.00 15.58 0.29
CA GLY A 137 -2.25 16.32 0.46
C GLY A 137 -2.67 16.45 1.91
N ASP A 138 -3.30 17.57 2.28
CA ASP A 138 -3.52 17.89 3.69
C ASP A 138 -4.87 17.47 4.30
N GLY A 139 -5.90 17.21 3.47
CA GLY A 139 -7.30 17.08 3.91
C GLY A 139 -7.98 15.72 3.63
N GLN A 140 -9.16 15.52 4.22
CA GLN A 140 -9.89 14.24 4.32
C GLN A 140 -10.31 13.59 2.99
N GLU A 141 -10.33 14.38 1.89
CA GLU A 141 -10.54 13.95 0.50
C GLU A 141 -9.39 14.36 -0.46
N ASP A 142 -8.16 14.50 0.08
CA ASP A 142 -6.92 14.00 -0.53
C ASP A 142 -6.55 14.30 -2.00
N TYR A 143 -7.15 15.29 -2.64
CA TYR A 143 -6.91 15.77 -4.00
C TYR A 143 -7.11 14.77 -5.14
N SER A 144 -7.46 15.30 -6.31
CA SER A 144 -7.34 14.60 -7.60
C SER A 144 -6.04 14.96 -8.29
N ILE A 145 -5.41 14.02 -8.97
CA ILE A 145 -4.19 14.28 -9.74
C ILE A 145 -4.28 13.81 -11.19
N ALA A 146 -3.73 14.61 -12.09
CA ALA A 146 -3.49 14.23 -13.47
C ALA A 146 -2.14 14.79 -13.92
N VAL A 147 -1.43 14.05 -14.77
CA VAL A 147 -0.13 14.44 -15.32
C VAL A 147 -0.17 14.40 -16.83
N ALA A 148 0.48 15.39 -17.46
CA ALA A 148 0.64 15.49 -18.90
C ALA A 148 1.99 16.12 -19.23
N ALA A 149 2.49 15.86 -20.43
CA ALA A 149 3.68 16.51 -20.97
C ALA A 149 3.54 16.72 -22.48
N THR A 150 4.25 17.71 -23.02
CA THR A 150 4.26 18.00 -24.46
C THR A 150 5.46 17.35 -25.17
N GLY A 151 5.33 17.10 -26.47
CA GLY A 151 6.44 16.61 -27.29
C GLY A 151 6.89 15.22 -26.87
N ALA A 152 8.20 15.01 -26.72
CA ALA A 152 8.78 13.73 -26.31
C ALA A 152 8.83 13.53 -24.78
N GLY A 153 8.50 14.55 -23.98
CA GLY A 153 8.46 14.43 -22.54
C GLY A 153 7.32 13.52 -22.08
N ALA A 154 7.55 12.72 -21.05
CA ALA A 154 6.52 11.86 -20.48
C ALA A 154 6.60 11.82 -18.95
N LEU A 155 5.42 11.79 -18.33
CA LEU A 155 5.25 11.64 -16.88
C LEU A 155 4.49 10.35 -16.59
N ALA A 156 4.87 9.68 -15.50
CA ALA A 156 4.05 8.69 -14.83
C ALA A 156 3.71 9.16 -13.43
N CYS A 157 2.49 8.87 -12.98
CA CYS A 157 2.05 9.17 -11.63
C CYS A 157 1.67 7.88 -10.93
N GLY A 158 2.32 7.61 -9.79
CA GLY A 158 1.85 6.67 -8.80
C GLY A 158 1.11 7.40 -7.70
N ALA A 159 -0.01 6.89 -7.20
CA ALA A 159 -0.74 7.52 -6.10
C ALA A 159 -1.31 6.51 -5.12
N ASP A 160 -1.50 6.95 -3.89
CA ASP A 160 -2.29 6.22 -2.91
C ASP A 160 -3.76 6.13 -3.36
N PRO A 161 -4.42 4.97 -3.25
CA PRO A 161 -5.85 4.85 -3.47
C PRO A 161 -6.67 5.50 -2.34
N ILE A 162 -7.96 5.74 -2.59
CA ILE A 162 -8.91 6.24 -1.56
C ILE A 162 -9.59 5.10 -0.79
N GLY A 163 -9.60 3.90 -1.36
CA GLY A 163 -10.13 2.68 -0.74
C GLY A 163 -9.70 1.45 -1.52
N ALA A 164 -10.02 0.28 -0.98
CA ALA A 164 -9.77 -1.01 -1.62
C ALA A 164 -10.71 -2.09 -1.05
N ALA A 165 -10.70 -3.27 -1.66
CA ALA A 165 -11.33 -4.47 -1.14
C ALA A 165 -10.27 -5.46 -0.64
N VAL A 166 -10.49 -6.06 0.53
CA VAL A 166 -9.62 -7.11 1.11
C VAL A 166 -10.38 -8.43 1.14
N GLN A 167 -9.78 -9.47 0.55
CA GLN A 167 -10.28 -10.84 0.63
C GLN A 167 -9.30 -11.71 1.41
N ALA A 168 -9.80 -12.39 2.43
CA ALA A 168 -9.02 -13.37 3.18
C ALA A 168 -9.14 -14.75 2.54
N TRP A 169 -8.00 -15.36 2.25
CA TRP A 169 -7.87 -16.73 1.78
C TRP A 169 -7.15 -17.55 2.85
N TRP A 170 -7.66 -18.72 3.18
CA TRP A 170 -7.03 -19.61 4.16
C TRP A 170 -6.83 -21.00 3.58
N LEU A 171 -5.68 -21.59 3.95
CA LEU A 171 -5.38 -22.98 3.68
C LEU A 171 -5.50 -23.76 4.99
N PRO A 172 -6.46 -24.69 5.12
CA PRO A 172 -6.60 -25.50 6.33
C PRO A 172 -5.37 -26.38 6.55
N GLY A 173 -5.01 -26.59 7.83
CA GLY A 173 -3.94 -27.51 8.21
C GLY A 173 -4.35 -28.97 8.04
N ALA A 174 -3.37 -29.82 7.74
CA ALA A 174 -3.55 -31.26 7.76
C ALA A 174 -3.67 -31.75 9.21
N ARG A 175 -4.54 -32.72 9.47
CA ARG A 175 -4.46 -33.51 10.71
C ARG A 175 -3.25 -34.46 10.62
N ALA A 176 -2.68 -34.80 11.76
CA ALA A 176 -1.62 -35.81 11.81
C ALA A 176 -2.08 -37.12 11.12
N GLY A 177 -1.28 -37.60 10.16
CA GLY A 177 -1.60 -38.80 9.37
C GLY A 177 -2.55 -38.57 8.19
N SER A 178 -2.94 -37.33 7.88
CA SER A 178 -3.77 -36.99 6.71
C SER A 178 -2.97 -36.28 5.61
N THR A 179 -3.43 -36.40 4.36
CA THR A 179 -2.89 -35.62 3.25
C THR A 179 -3.22 -34.14 3.41
N PRO A 180 -2.25 -33.22 3.27
CA PRO A 180 -2.51 -31.80 3.36
C PRO A 180 -3.50 -31.28 2.31
N PRO A 181 -4.42 -30.37 2.68
CA PRO A 181 -5.29 -29.68 1.72
C PRO A 181 -4.46 -28.86 0.72
N THR A 182 -4.92 -28.78 -0.52
CA THR A 182 -4.29 -27.97 -1.58
C THR A 182 -5.18 -26.84 -2.09
N VAL A 183 -6.42 -26.76 -1.60
CA VAL A 183 -7.42 -25.79 -2.06
C VAL A 183 -7.56 -24.68 -1.04
N TRP A 184 -7.40 -23.44 -1.49
CA TRP A 184 -7.66 -22.24 -0.71
C TRP A 184 -9.17 -22.08 -0.50
N ALA A 185 -9.56 -21.85 0.75
CA ALA A 185 -10.91 -21.46 1.13
C ALA A 185 -10.96 -19.94 1.41
N THR A 186 -12.15 -19.36 1.39
CA THR A 186 -12.31 -17.91 1.52
C THR A 186 -13.66 -17.55 2.12
N ALA A 187 -13.76 -16.33 2.64
CA ALA A 187 -15.03 -15.77 3.08
C ALA A 187 -15.88 -15.42 1.86
N ALA A 188 -17.21 -15.41 2.00
CA ALA A 188 -18.07 -15.14 0.85
C ALA A 188 -17.91 -13.72 0.30
N GLU A 189 -17.74 -12.71 1.17
CA GLU A 189 -17.68 -11.31 0.76
C GLU A 189 -16.37 -10.62 1.15
N PRO A 190 -15.84 -9.74 0.28
CA PRO A 190 -14.65 -8.95 0.57
C PRO A 190 -14.95 -7.83 1.57
N VAL A 191 -13.96 -7.48 2.38
CA VAL A 191 -14.05 -6.36 3.30
C VAL A 191 -13.61 -5.08 2.59
N LEU A 192 -14.49 -4.10 2.49
CA LEU A 192 -14.16 -2.78 1.97
C LEU A 192 -13.38 -1.98 3.00
N ILE A 193 -12.26 -1.41 2.59
CA ILE A 193 -11.36 -0.63 3.44
C ILE A 193 -11.14 0.75 2.86
N ASP A 194 -11.01 1.74 3.73
CA ASP A 194 -10.72 3.12 3.37
C ASP A 194 -9.25 3.48 3.68
N ARG A 195 -8.92 4.77 3.63
CA ARG A 195 -7.59 5.31 3.95
C ARG A 195 -7.01 4.87 5.30
N ARG A 196 -7.83 4.44 6.26
CA ARG A 196 -7.39 3.94 7.58
C ARG A 196 -6.82 2.53 7.51
N GLY A 197 -7.02 1.84 6.39
CA GLY A 197 -6.59 0.47 6.19
C GLY A 197 -7.45 -0.54 6.95
N PHE A 198 -6.84 -1.65 7.31
CA PHE A 198 -7.47 -2.79 7.95
C PHE A 198 -6.59 -3.30 9.09
N LEU A 199 -7.16 -3.52 10.26
CA LEU A 199 -6.49 -4.18 11.36
C LEU A 199 -7.48 -5.10 12.07
N GLU A 200 -7.30 -6.41 11.93
CA GLU A 200 -8.23 -7.37 12.48
C GLU A 200 -7.54 -8.58 13.10
N ARG A 201 -8.12 -9.07 14.20
CA ARG A 201 -7.75 -10.33 14.84
C ARG A 201 -8.58 -11.44 14.23
N MET A 202 -7.92 -12.44 13.68
CA MET A 202 -8.54 -13.57 13.00
C MET A 202 -8.35 -14.85 13.80
N ASP A 203 -9.38 -15.69 13.76
CA ASP A 203 -9.38 -17.02 14.36
C ASP A 203 -8.67 -17.97 13.41
N SER A 204 -7.47 -18.41 13.79
CA SER A 204 -6.57 -19.16 12.91
C SER A 204 -6.29 -20.60 13.36
N GLY A 205 -6.91 -21.05 14.45
CA GLY A 205 -6.78 -22.43 14.93
C GLY A 205 -7.13 -23.43 13.82
N GLY A 206 -6.22 -24.36 13.54
CA GLY A 206 -6.38 -25.37 12.49
C GLY A 206 -6.11 -24.90 11.06
N LEU A 207 -5.58 -23.69 10.86
CA LEU A 207 -5.11 -23.20 9.57
C LEU A 207 -3.59 -23.35 9.44
N ASP A 208 -3.10 -23.75 8.26
CA ASP A 208 -1.65 -23.75 7.96
C ASP A 208 -1.21 -22.36 7.48
N ARG A 209 -2.01 -21.73 6.62
CA ARG A 209 -1.66 -20.46 5.96
C ARG A 209 -2.83 -19.50 5.85
N LEU A 210 -2.49 -18.21 5.96
CA LEU A 210 -3.37 -17.09 5.68
C LEU A 210 -2.77 -16.26 4.54
N TYR A 211 -3.59 -15.90 3.57
CA TYR A 211 -3.24 -14.98 2.50
C TYR A 211 -4.28 -13.88 2.43
N LEU A 212 -3.85 -12.62 2.51
CA LEU A 212 -4.75 -11.48 2.31
C LEU A 212 -4.55 -10.93 0.90
N GLN A 213 -5.62 -10.89 0.13
CA GLN A 213 -5.62 -10.28 -1.18
C GLN A 213 -6.21 -8.89 -1.07
N VAL A 214 -5.61 -7.91 -1.74
CA VAL A 214 -6.16 -6.56 -1.82
C VAL A 214 -6.31 -6.22 -3.29
N TYR A 215 -7.52 -5.85 -3.68
CA TYR A 215 -7.88 -5.54 -5.06
C TYR A 215 -8.90 -4.41 -5.09
N ASP A 216 -9.39 -4.05 -6.27
CA ASP A 216 -10.33 -2.95 -6.49
C ASP A 216 -9.89 -1.66 -5.78
N LYS A 217 -8.62 -1.31 -5.98
CA LYS A 217 -8.02 -0.07 -5.50
C LYS A 217 -8.79 1.09 -6.12
N SER A 218 -9.64 1.70 -5.30
CA SER A 218 -10.57 2.71 -5.73
C SER A 218 -9.80 3.99 -6.05
N PRO A 219 -9.92 4.50 -7.29
CA PRO A 219 -9.30 5.77 -7.69
C PRO A 219 -10.02 6.94 -7.02
N HIS A 220 -9.37 8.09 -6.89
CA HIS A 220 -10.14 9.31 -6.65
C HIS A 220 -10.97 9.60 -7.92
N PRO A 221 -12.27 9.96 -7.84
CA PRO A 221 -13.17 10.03 -9.01
C PRO A 221 -12.72 10.98 -10.13
N ARG A 222 -11.79 11.87 -9.84
CA ARG A 222 -11.24 12.89 -10.76
C ARG A 222 -9.77 12.68 -11.11
N ASP A 223 -9.17 11.56 -10.69
CA ASP A 223 -7.81 11.23 -11.11
C ASP A 223 -7.74 11.03 -12.63
N GLY A 224 -6.63 11.44 -13.23
CA GLY A 224 -6.37 11.23 -14.65
C GLY A 224 -6.13 9.75 -14.96
N ALA A 225 -6.41 9.35 -16.20
CA ALA A 225 -6.20 7.97 -16.66
C ALA A 225 -4.72 7.52 -16.63
N SER A 226 -3.77 8.46 -16.49
CA SER A 226 -2.34 8.19 -16.36
C SER A 226 -1.88 7.87 -14.93
N VAL A 227 -2.80 7.88 -13.95
CA VAL A 227 -2.49 7.58 -12.55
C VAL A 227 -2.56 6.07 -12.29
N THR A 228 -1.49 5.52 -11.74
CA THR A 228 -1.40 4.15 -11.26
C THR A 228 -1.46 4.12 -9.74
N TYR A 229 -2.13 3.14 -9.15
CA TYR A 229 -2.26 3.05 -7.69
C TYR A 229 -1.22 2.11 -7.11
N TRP A 230 -0.55 2.50 -6.03
CA TRP A 230 0.48 1.66 -5.44
C TRP A 230 -0.05 0.36 -4.84
N LEU A 231 0.87 -0.55 -4.60
CA LEU A 231 0.58 -1.80 -3.92
C LEU A 231 0.45 -1.52 -2.42
N PRO A 232 -0.56 -2.11 -1.76
CA PRO A 232 -0.72 -1.99 -0.33
C PRO A 232 0.35 -2.79 0.42
N VAL A 233 0.65 -2.35 1.63
CA VAL A 233 1.51 -3.08 2.56
C VAL A 233 0.63 -4.02 3.37
N ILE A 234 0.94 -5.32 3.30
CA ILE A 234 0.23 -6.36 4.04
C ILE A 234 1.20 -6.97 5.04
N SER A 235 0.81 -6.99 6.31
CA SER A 235 1.56 -7.58 7.41
C SER A 235 0.66 -8.53 8.18
N ILE A 236 1.10 -9.78 8.35
CA ILE A 236 0.36 -10.82 9.07
C ILE A 236 1.29 -11.45 10.09
N GLY A 237 0.82 -11.65 11.32
CA GLY A 237 1.63 -12.27 12.36
C GLY A 237 0.81 -12.99 13.43
N PRO A 238 1.34 -14.08 14.01
CA PRO A 238 0.66 -14.82 15.08
C PRO A 238 0.61 -13.98 16.35
N CYS A 239 -0.55 -13.89 17.00
CA CYS A 239 -0.72 -13.12 18.24
C CYS A 239 -1.11 -13.98 19.45
N LEU A 240 -1.56 -15.21 19.21
CA LEU A 240 -1.69 -16.25 20.23
C LEU A 240 -1.32 -17.60 19.59
N SER A 241 -0.34 -18.29 20.16
CA SER A 241 0.09 -19.62 19.71
C SER A 241 -0.47 -20.72 20.59
N GLU A 242 -0.70 -21.90 20.02
CA GLU A 242 -0.86 -23.11 20.82
C GLU A 242 0.45 -23.35 21.60
N VAL A 243 0.31 -23.66 22.89
CA VAL A 243 1.46 -24.10 23.70
C VAL A 243 1.64 -25.58 23.41
N GLU A 244 2.67 -25.94 22.64
CA GLU A 244 3.10 -27.33 22.53
C GLU A 244 3.64 -27.77 23.90
N PHE A 245 2.99 -28.76 24.51
CA PHE A 245 3.44 -29.44 25.72
C PHE A 245 4.13 -30.75 25.37
#